data_AF-A0A662LZQ6-F1
#
_entry.id   AF-A0A662LZQ6-F1
#
_cell.length_a   1.000
_cell.length_b   1.000
_cell.length_c   1.000
_cell.angle_alpha   90.00
_cell.angle_beta   90.00
_cell.angle_gamma   90.00
#
_symmetry.space_group_name_H-M   'P 1'
#
loop_
_entity.id
_entity.type
_entity.pdbx_description
1 polymer ?
#
loop_
_entity_poly.entity_id
_entity_poly.type
_entity_poly.pdbx_seq_one_letter_code
_entity_poly.pdbx_strand_id
1 'polypeptide(L)'
;MRFIGNVLRGKLLSVFFPKYKIYSGKLDRMLKSAGYPVQTHLMDSEYIYTDFRNWMKIIKNDVVKYQKYRSDVYDCDNFGVTFAGLVPFIYGINAVGFVTGRIYDEHGLIGYHGWNVFLALKDDGTPELYMYEPQSGMFSTYKAGRIGNWKYEPLFIIWG
;
A
#
# COMPACT_ATOMS: atom_id res chain seq x y z
N MET A 1 14.11 22.59 5.91
CA MET A 1 13.20 22.04 6.95
C MET A 1 11.83 22.77 7.01
N ARG A 2 11.28 23.25 5.87
CA ARG A 2 9.97 23.97 5.81
C ARG A 2 8.82 23.12 5.23
N PHE A 3 9.11 21.95 4.67
CA PHE A 3 8.12 21.15 3.92
C PHE A 3 7.15 20.38 4.82
N ILE A 4 7.65 19.76 5.90
CA ILE A 4 6.80 19.09 6.91
C ILE A 4 5.92 20.11 7.64
N GLY A 5 6.42 21.34 7.82
CA GLY A 5 5.69 22.42 8.47
C GLY A 5 4.40 22.82 7.74
N ASN A 6 4.38 22.84 6.42
CA ASN A 6 3.18 23.23 5.66
C ASN A 6 2.15 22.11 5.52
N VAL A 7 2.57 20.84 5.57
CA VAL A 7 1.65 19.69 5.69
C VAL A 7 0.97 19.71 7.07
N LEU A 8 1.69 20.14 8.12
CA LEU A 8 1.18 20.18 9.49
C LEU A 8 0.47 21.50 9.89
N ARG A 9 0.67 22.64 9.21
CA ARG A 9 0.25 23.98 9.71
C ARG A 9 -0.96 24.64 9.05
N GLY A 10 -1.78 23.98 8.23
CA GLY A 10 -2.95 24.73 7.74
C GLY A 10 -4.11 24.04 7.05
N LYS A 11 -3.99 22.78 6.61
CA LYS A 11 -5.10 22.07 5.93
C LYS A 11 -5.07 20.55 6.12
N LEU A 12 -4.50 20.05 7.23
CA LEU A 12 -4.97 18.78 7.77
C LEU A 12 -6.34 19.07 8.42
N LEU A 13 -7.32 19.41 7.58
CA LEU A 13 -8.72 19.22 7.94
C LEU A 13 -8.79 17.84 8.55
N SER A 14 -9.47 17.69 9.68
CA SER A 14 -9.85 16.41 10.23
C SER A 14 -10.68 15.66 9.18
N VAL A 15 -10.03 15.06 8.19
CA VAL A 15 -10.69 14.29 7.15
C VAL A 15 -11.10 13.02 7.86
N PHE A 16 -12.34 13.04 8.34
CA PHE A 16 -12.95 11.88 8.96
C PHE A 16 -13.14 10.84 7.86
N PHE A 17 -12.25 9.84 7.86
CA PHE A 17 -12.46 8.63 7.10
C PHE A 17 -13.29 7.67 7.95
N PRO A 18 -14.37 7.07 7.41
CA PRO A 18 -14.97 5.92 8.06
C PRO A 18 -13.88 4.85 8.22
N LYS A 19 -13.79 4.32 9.43
CA LYS A 19 -12.78 3.32 9.80
C LYS A 19 -13.46 1.98 10.03
N TYR A 20 -12.95 0.98 9.35
CA TYR A 20 -13.34 -0.41 9.48
C TYR A 20 -12.19 -1.20 10.09
N LYS A 21 -12.51 -2.36 10.65
CA LYS A 21 -11.54 -3.22 11.31
C LYS A 21 -11.51 -4.61 10.69
N ILE A 22 -10.33 -5.19 10.61
CA ILE A 22 -10.13 -6.59 10.29
C ILE A 22 -9.09 -7.17 11.26
N TYR A 23 -9.34 -8.37 11.77
CA TYR A 23 -8.36 -9.07 12.59
C TYR A 23 -7.30 -9.72 11.71
N SER A 24 -6.07 -9.80 12.21
CA SER A 24 -4.90 -10.38 11.53
C SER A 24 -5.19 -11.74 10.91
N GLY A 25 -5.84 -12.65 11.64
CA GLY A 25 -6.19 -13.97 11.13
C GLY A 25 -7.14 -13.96 9.92
N LYS A 26 -8.04 -12.97 9.80
CA LYS A 26 -8.90 -12.84 8.62
C LYS A 26 -8.13 -12.24 7.45
N LEU A 27 -7.27 -11.26 7.69
CA LEU A 27 -6.40 -10.66 6.67
C LEU A 27 -5.42 -11.70 6.08
N ASP A 28 -4.79 -12.51 6.94
CA ASP A 28 -3.91 -13.62 6.53
C ASP A 28 -4.63 -14.60 5.60
N ARG A 29 -5.86 -15.01 5.95
CA ARG A 29 -6.69 -15.86 5.09
C ARG A 29 -7.01 -15.20 3.75
N MET A 30 -7.29 -13.90 3.74
CA MET A 30 -7.54 -13.16 2.50
C MET A 30 -6.29 -13.17 1.60
N LEU A 31 -5.11 -12.87 2.14
CA LEU A 31 -3.85 -12.89 1.40
C LEU A 31 -3.54 -14.27 0.81
N LYS A 32 -3.71 -15.34 1.62
CA LYS A 32 -3.53 -16.72 1.17
C LYS A 32 -4.53 -17.13 0.09
N SER A 33 -5.78 -16.68 0.20
CA SER A 33 -6.82 -16.97 -0.80
C SER A 33 -6.65 -16.22 -2.12
N ALA A 34 -5.85 -15.14 -2.12
CA ALA A 34 -5.67 -14.27 -3.27
C ALA A 34 -4.66 -14.82 -4.31
N GLY A 35 -4.13 -16.03 -4.11
CA GLY A 35 -3.49 -16.82 -5.17
C GLY A 35 -1.97 -16.74 -5.26
N TYR A 36 -1.29 -16.15 -4.28
CA TYR A 36 0.17 -16.13 -4.22
C TYR A 36 0.69 -16.90 -3.00
N PRO A 37 1.69 -17.79 -3.16
CA PRO A 37 2.42 -18.36 -2.03
C PRO A 37 3.35 -17.29 -1.44
N VAL A 38 2.75 -16.35 -0.71
CA VAL A 38 3.45 -15.20 -0.13
C VAL A 38 3.67 -15.42 1.36
N GLN A 39 4.90 -15.19 1.82
CA GLN A 39 5.17 -15.15 3.25
C GLN A 39 4.69 -13.80 3.79
N THR A 40 3.78 -13.83 4.75
CA THR A 40 3.22 -12.60 5.35
C THR A 40 3.59 -12.53 6.82
N HIS A 41 4.06 -11.36 7.25
CA HIS A 41 4.23 -11.01 8.65
C HIS A 41 3.23 -9.93 9.05
N LEU A 42 2.35 -10.26 9.99
CA LEU A 42 1.33 -9.38 10.54
C LEU A 42 1.77 -8.95 11.94
N MET A 43 2.22 -7.72 12.11
CA MET A 43 2.76 -7.21 13.38
C MET A 43 1.67 -6.81 14.38
N ASP A 44 0.47 -6.49 13.89
CA ASP A 44 -0.68 -6.14 14.71
C ASP A 44 -1.75 -7.24 14.77
N SER A 45 -2.56 -7.21 15.83
CA SER A 45 -3.75 -8.06 15.98
C SER A 45 -4.97 -7.52 15.21
N GLU A 46 -5.07 -6.20 15.06
CA GLU A 46 -6.14 -5.49 14.35
C GLU A 46 -5.56 -4.54 13.29
N TYR A 47 -6.19 -4.54 12.12
CA TYR A 47 -5.88 -3.62 11.03
C TYR A 47 -7.08 -2.73 10.73
N ILE A 48 -6.83 -1.42 10.76
CA ILE A 48 -7.78 -0.34 10.50
C ILE A 48 -7.66 0.06 9.04
N TYR A 49 -8.78 0.02 8.33
CA TYR A 49 -8.87 0.39 6.91
C TYR A 49 -10.06 1.31 6.65
N THR A 50 -10.15 1.83 5.43
CA THR A 50 -11.27 2.69 4.99
C THR A 50 -11.84 2.18 3.66
N ASP A 51 -12.88 2.82 3.15
CA ASP A 51 -13.45 2.50 1.85
C ASP A 51 -12.51 2.91 0.69
N PHE A 52 -12.74 2.33 -0.47
CA PHE A 52 -11.94 2.58 -1.66
C PHE A 52 -11.91 4.06 -2.05
N ARG A 53 -13.03 4.79 -1.92
CA ARG A 53 -13.12 6.21 -2.28
C ARG A 53 -12.21 7.07 -1.40
N ASN A 54 -12.08 6.72 -0.13
CA ASN A 54 -11.20 7.41 0.80
C ASN A 54 -9.73 7.02 0.61
N TRP A 55 -9.43 5.78 0.23
CA TRP A 55 -8.11 5.39 -0.26
C TRP A 55 -7.67 6.22 -1.48
N MET A 56 -8.58 6.52 -2.41
CA MET A 56 -8.25 7.40 -3.55
C MET A 56 -7.85 8.81 -3.11
N LYS A 57 -8.45 9.33 -2.02
CA LYS A 57 -8.04 10.61 -1.44
C LYS A 57 -6.66 10.51 -0.79
N ILE A 58 -6.37 9.40 -0.10
CA ILE A 58 -5.05 9.14 0.49
C ILE A 58 -3.98 9.11 -0.60
N ILE A 59 -4.17 8.31 -1.66
CA ILE A 59 -3.25 8.19 -2.79
C ILE A 59 -3.11 9.52 -3.54
N LYS A 60 -4.21 10.26 -3.73
CA LYS A 60 -4.15 11.59 -4.35
C LYS A 60 -3.24 12.55 -3.57
N ASN A 61 -3.29 12.50 -2.23
CA ASN A 61 -2.48 13.31 -1.33
C ASN A 61 -1.16 12.64 -0.91
N ASP A 62 -0.80 11.49 -1.50
CA ASP A 62 0.46 10.84 -1.22
C ASP A 62 1.62 11.76 -1.62
N VAL A 63 2.43 12.15 -0.62
CA VAL A 63 3.58 13.02 -0.80
C VAL A 63 4.84 12.26 -1.24
N VAL A 64 4.84 10.93 -1.08
CA VAL A 64 5.97 10.06 -1.41
C VAL A 64 6.16 10.02 -2.92
N LYS A 65 5.08 9.92 -3.72
CA LYS A 65 5.15 9.93 -5.19
C LYS A 65 5.78 11.18 -5.82
N TYR A 66 5.92 12.27 -5.06
CA TYR A 66 6.59 13.49 -5.53
C TYR A 66 8.08 13.53 -5.18
N GLN A 67 8.60 12.54 -4.46
CA GLN A 67 10.03 12.42 -4.19
C GLN A 67 10.79 11.93 -5.42
N LYS A 68 12.07 12.28 -5.51
CA LYS A 68 12.94 11.86 -6.62
C LYS A 68 13.58 10.51 -6.29
N TYR A 69 13.44 9.56 -7.20
CA TYR A 69 14.17 8.30 -7.18
C TYR A 69 15.69 8.54 -7.17
N ARG A 70 16.39 7.83 -6.30
CA ARG A 70 17.85 7.80 -6.21
C ARG A 70 18.30 6.37 -5.99
N SER A 71 19.04 5.82 -6.96
CA SER A 71 19.57 4.45 -6.90
C SER A 71 20.18 4.18 -5.53
N ASP A 72 19.76 3.08 -4.90
CA ASP A 72 20.29 2.52 -3.64
C ASP A 72 20.25 3.47 -2.42
N VAL A 73 19.53 4.59 -2.52
CA VAL A 73 19.45 5.64 -1.48
C VAL A 73 18.01 6.04 -1.18
N TYR A 74 17.19 6.14 -2.23
CA TYR A 74 15.77 6.38 -2.14
C TYR A 74 15.11 5.74 -3.37
N ASP A 75 15.10 4.42 -3.39
CA ASP A 75 14.55 3.60 -4.46
C ASP A 75 13.30 2.84 -3.97
N CYS A 76 12.90 1.81 -4.70
CA CYS A 76 11.55 1.23 -4.61
C CYS A 76 11.13 0.83 -3.18
N ASP A 77 12.05 0.29 -2.40
CA ASP A 77 11.82 -0.10 -1.01
C ASP A 77 11.60 1.13 -0.10
N ASN A 78 12.38 2.20 -0.27
CA ASN A 78 12.23 3.41 0.51
C ASN A 78 10.90 4.11 0.23
N PHE A 79 10.45 4.15 -1.03
CA PHE A 79 9.10 4.66 -1.35
C PHE A 79 8.04 3.82 -0.64
N GLY A 80 8.12 2.48 -0.74
CA GLY A 80 7.14 1.57 -0.15
C GLY A 80 7.07 1.65 1.38
N VAL A 81 8.23 1.66 2.05
CA VAL A 81 8.32 1.78 3.52
C VAL A 81 7.87 3.16 3.99
N THR A 82 8.25 4.23 3.28
CA THR A 82 7.82 5.59 3.63
C THR A 82 6.30 5.71 3.54
N PHE A 83 5.69 5.20 2.47
CA PHE A 83 4.24 5.23 2.32
C PHE A 83 3.55 4.45 3.43
N ALA A 84 3.98 3.20 3.69
CA ALA A 84 3.43 2.37 4.74
C ALA A 84 3.55 3.00 6.14
N GLY A 85 4.60 3.78 6.42
CA GLY A 85 4.76 4.51 7.68
C GLY A 85 3.96 5.81 7.77
N LEU A 86 3.79 6.54 6.66
CA LEU A 86 3.07 7.82 6.66
C LEU A 86 1.55 7.65 6.74
N VAL A 87 0.99 6.59 6.15
CA VAL A 87 -0.47 6.36 6.19
C VAL A 87 -1.00 6.23 7.63
N PRO A 88 -0.45 5.38 8.52
CA PRO A 88 -0.90 5.31 9.91
C PRO A 88 -0.62 6.60 10.67
N PHE A 89 0.51 7.27 10.42
CA PHE A 89 0.86 8.52 11.08
C PHE A 89 -0.12 9.66 10.76
N ILE A 90 -0.53 9.81 9.49
CA ILE A 90 -1.37 10.91 9.02
C ILE A 90 -2.87 10.59 9.19
N TYR A 91 -3.27 9.34 8.91
CA TYR A 91 -4.68 8.97 8.77
C TYR A 91 -5.17 7.97 9.83
N GLY A 92 -4.25 7.37 10.61
CA GLY A 92 -4.57 6.33 11.59
C GLY A 92 -5.21 5.10 10.93
N ILE A 93 -4.64 4.69 9.80
CA ILE A 93 -4.98 3.49 9.00
C ILE A 93 -3.68 2.68 8.91
N ASN A 94 -3.66 1.48 9.47
CA ASN A 94 -2.49 0.57 9.44
C ASN A 94 -2.73 -0.64 8.52
N ALA A 95 -3.88 -0.73 7.84
CA ALA A 95 -4.13 -1.75 6.84
C ALA A 95 -3.42 -1.44 5.49
N VAL A 96 -2.11 -1.23 5.56
CA VAL A 96 -1.18 -1.11 4.43
C VAL A 96 0.06 -1.95 4.73
N GLY A 97 0.42 -2.82 3.80
CA GLY A 97 1.63 -3.62 3.87
C GLY A 97 2.71 -3.10 2.91
N PHE A 98 3.96 -3.28 3.29
CA PHE A 98 5.10 -3.20 2.39
C PHE A 98 5.38 -4.60 1.81
N VAL A 99 5.55 -4.67 0.50
CA VAL A 99 5.74 -5.91 -0.26
C VAL A 99 7.10 -5.88 -0.92
N THR A 100 7.82 -7.00 -0.86
CA THR A 100 8.97 -7.27 -1.72
C THR A 100 8.67 -8.49 -2.59
N GLY A 101 9.14 -8.44 -3.84
CA GLY A 101 8.93 -9.53 -4.76
C GLY A 101 9.56 -9.29 -6.11
N ARG A 102 9.00 -9.95 -7.14
CA ARG A 102 9.51 -9.92 -8.51
C ARG A 102 8.54 -9.22 -9.44
N ILE A 103 9.07 -8.52 -10.43
CA ILE A 103 8.29 -7.92 -11.52
C ILE A 103 8.68 -8.55 -12.85
N TYR A 104 7.69 -8.79 -13.70
CA TYR A 104 7.85 -9.40 -15.02
C TYR A 104 7.17 -8.55 -16.10
N ASP A 105 7.75 -8.51 -17.28
CA ASP A 105 7.08 -8.05 -18.51
C ASP A 105 6.72 -9.23 -19.42
N GLU A 106 6.48 -8.97 -20.70
CA GLU A 106 6.22 -9.99 -21.72
C GLU A 106 7.46 -10.79 -22.13
N HIS A 107 8.66 -10.30 -21.85
CA HIS A 107 9.93 -10.92 -22.17
C HIS A 107 10.54 -11.72 -21.00
N GLY A 108 10.08 -11.49 -19.77
CA GLY A 108 10.44 -12.30 -18.61
C GLY A 108 10.61 -11.47 -17.35
N LEU A 109 11.49 -11.94 -16.47
CA LEU A 109 11.81 -11.27 -15.21
C LEU A 109 12.56 -9.96 -15.48
N ILE A 110 12.01 -8.83 -15.03
CA ILE A 110 12.68 -7.53 -15.06
C ILE A 110 13.64 -7.41 -13.86
N GLY A 111 13.17 -7.81 -12.67
CA GLY A 111 13.96 -7.70 -11.45
C GLY A 111 13.14 -7.84 -10.17
N TYR A 112 13.79 -7.53 -9.05
CA TYR A 112 13.16 -7.41 -7.75
C TYR A 112 12.62 -6.00 -7.55
N HIS A 113 11.53 -5.89 -6.79
CA HIS A 113 10.84 -4.62 -6.61
C HIS A 113 10.16 -4.53 -5.24
N GLY A 114 10.02 -3.31 -4.76
CA GLY A 114 9.26 -2.94 -3.56
C GLY A 114 8.00 -2.17 -3.91
N TRP A 115 6.86 -2.56 -3.35
CA TRP A 115 5.57 -1.87 -3.55
C TRP A 115 4.69 -2.00 -2.30
N ASN A 116 3.46 -1.49 -2.35
CA ASN A 116 2.53 -1.62 -1.24
C ASN A 116 1.30 -2.46 -1.60
N VAL A 117 0.71 -3.05 -0.57
CA VAL A 117 -0.63 -3.63 -0.63
C VAL A 117 -1.50 -2.90 0.38
N PHE A 118 -2.76 -2.61 0.07
CA PHE A 118 -3.69 -2.04 1.03
C PHE A 118 -5.04 -2.74 0.98
N LEU A 119 -5.77 -2.69 2.11
CA LEU A 119 -7.13 -3.21 2.20
C LEU A 119 -8.13 -2.07 2.06
N ALA A 120 -9.13 -2.23 1.23
CA ALA A 120 -10.23 -1.27 1.10
C ALA A 120 -11.59 -1.97 1.22
N LEU A 121 -12.58 -1.24 1.75
CA LEU A 121 -13.98 -1.65 1.65
C LEU A 121 -14.52 -1.24 0.27
N LYS A 122 -15.08 -2.19 -0.46
CA LYS A 122 -15.83 -1.90 -1.69
C LYS A 122 -17.20 -1.31 -1.36
N ASP A 123 -17.83 -0.71 -2.37
CA ASP A 123 -19.19 -0.17 -2.27
C ASP A 123 -20.24 -1.25 -1.92
N ASP A 124 -19.97 -2.53 -2.24
CA ASP A 124 -20.80 -3.68 -1.86
C ASP A 124 -20.60 -4.16 -0.41
N GLY A 125 -19.76 -3.48 0.37
CA GLY A 125 -19.45 -3.81 1.77
C GLY A 125 -18.47 -4.96 1.95
N THR A 126 -17.89 -5.51 0.87
CA THR A 126 -16.88 -6.57 0.98
C THR A 126 -15.45 -5.99 0.95
N PRO A 127 -14.53 -6.50 1.79
CA PRO A 127 -13.16 -6.04 1.80
C PRO A 127 -12.37 -6.63 0.62
N GLU A 128 -11.53 -5.81 -0.02
CA GLU A 128 -10.70 -6.20 -1.16
C GLU A 128 -9.28 -5.65 -1.02
N LEU A 129 -8.31 -6.45 -1.44
CA LEU A 129 -6.90 -6.10 -1.46
C LEU A 129 -6.52 -5.42 -2.78
N TYR A 130 -5.70 -4.38 -2.70
CA TYR A 130 -5.17 -3.64 -3.82
C TYR A 130 -3.66 -3.57 -3.73
N MET A 131 -2.98 -3.65 -4.87
CA MET A 131 -1.55 -3.31 -4.98
C MET A 131 -1.39 -1.86 -5.37
N TYR A 132 -0.36 -1.20 -4.85
CA TYR A 132 -0.07 0.21 -5.06
C TYR A 132 1.41 0.40 -5.39
N GLU A 133 1.69 1.14 -6.47
CA GLU A 133 3.02 1.59 -6.86
C GLU A 133 3.23 3.03 -6.34
N PRO A 134 3.93 3.23 -5.22
CA PRO A 134 4.10 4.54 -4.59
C PRO A 134 4.90 5.54 -5.42
N GLN A 135 5.68 5.10 -6.41
CA GLN A 135 6.42 6.02 -7.29
C GLN A 135 5.54 6.67 -8.35
N SER A 136 4.57 5.94 -8.89
CA SER A 136 3.72 6.40 -9.99
C SER A 136 2.31 6.80 -9.53
N GLY A 137 1.89 6.34 -8.35
CA GLY A 137 0.52 6.48 -7.88
C GLY A 137 -0.46 5.49 -8.51
N MET A 138 0.02 4.55 -9.35
CA MET A 138 -0.81 3.53 -9.97
C MET A 138 -1.18 2.43 -8.98
N PHE A 139 -2.35 1.82 -9.17
CA PHE A 139 -2.80 0.70 -8.36
C PHE A 139 -3.68 -0.23 -9.19
N SER A 140 -3.92 -1.43 -8.67
CA SER A 140 -4.87 -2.40 -9.22
C SER A 140 -5.35 -3.33 -8.12
N THR A 141 -6.34 -4.17 -8.41
CA THR A 141 -6.73 -5.23 -7.46
C THR A 141 -5.59 -6.22 -7.32
N TYR A 142 -5.35 -6.71 -6.11
CA TYR A 142 -4.29 -7.69 -5.84
C TYR A 142 -4.46 -8.96 -6.66
N LYS A 143 -5.72 -9.38 -6.88
CA LYS A 143 -6.06 -10.53 -7.74
C LYS A 143 -5.64 -10.34 -9.20
N ALA A 144 -5.59 -9.10 -9.72
CA ALA A 144 -5.14 -8.86 -11.09
C ALA A 144 -3.65 -9.18 -11.27
N GLY A 145 -2.85 -9.08 -10.20
CA GLY A 145 -1.44 -9.44 -10.24
C GLY A 145 -0.59 -8.57 -11.16
N ARG A 146 -1.11 -7.42 -11.62
CA ARG A 146 -0.43 -6.50 -12.54
C ARG A 146 -0.72 -5.05 -12.19
N ILE A 147 0.27 -4.17 -12.34
CA ILE A 147 0.08 -2.71 -12.36
C ILE A 147 0.65 -2.22 -13.69
N GLY A 148 -0.22 -1.62 -14.52
CA GLY A 148 0.14 -1.32 -15.91
C GLY A 148 0.54 -2.58 -16.68
N ASN A 149 1.68 -2.54 -17.36
CA ASN A 149 2.16 -3.64 -18.19
C ASN A 149 2.96 -4.69 -17.42
N TRP A 150 3.28 -4.47 -16.15
CA TRP A 150 4.12 -5.40 -15.39
C TRP A 150 3.30 -6.32 -14.51
N LYS A 151 3.67 -7.60 -14.47
CA LYS A 151 3.17 -8.58 -13.51
C LYS A 151 3.98 -8.49 -12.23
N TYR A 152 3.29 -8.48 -11.10
CA TYR A 152 3.86 -8.42 -9.76
C TYR A 152 3.67 -9.79 -9.09
N GLU A 153 4.76 -10.35 -8.60
CA GLU A 153 4.78 -11.61 -7.86
C GLU A 153 5.33 -11.37 -6.46
N PRO A 154 4.46 -11.25 -5.45
CA PRO A 154 4.86 -11.00 -4.08
C PRO A 154 5.58 -12.22 -3.51
N LEU A 155 6.71 -11.98 -2.85
CA LEU A 155 7.47 -13.01 -2.12
C LEU A 155 7.28 -12.84 -0.61
N PHE A 156 7.32 -11.59 -0.14
CA PHE A 156 7.19 -11.28 1.28
C PHE A 156 6.36 -10.00 1.49
N ILE A 157 5.54 -9.99 2.53
CA ILE A 157 4.75 -8.83 2.94
C ILE A 157 4.89 -8.60 4.44
N ILE A 158 5.16 -7.35 4.84
CA ILE A 158 5.09 -6.90 6.23
C ILE A 158 3.93 -5.93 6.37
N TRP A 159 3.09 -6.14 7.38
CA TRP A 159 2.07 -5.20 7.83
C TRP A 159 2.34 -4.81 9.29
N GLY A 160 2.15 -3.53 9.62
CA GLY A 160 2.27 -2.99 10.97
C GLY A 160 1.74 -1.58 11.07
#